data_AF-A0A0D0HIX8-F1
#
_entry.id   AF-A0A0D0HIX8-F1
#
_cell.length_a   1.000
_cell.length_b   1.000
_cell.length_c   1.000
_cell.angle_alpha   90.00
_cell.angle_beta   90.00
_cell.angle_gamma   90.00
#
_symmetry.space_group_name_H-M   'P 1'
#
loop_
_entity.id
_entity.type
_entity.pdbx_description
1 polymer ?
#
loop_
_entity_poly.entity_id
_entity_poly.type
_entity_poly.pdbx_seq_one_letter_code
_entity_poly.pdbx_strand_id
1 'polypeptide(L)'
;MKRESVENIFSIKWIIVGAVFYFYGAMLKSEIVQVAHQQRLHFNNWDVSLRLLTDPYLILYFVVPIVLLLLVKSILVEFDYQILVRLGSFKKWIYYSFKNFWEIAFPLLCLWVFMSLFMAIGFPYSWSWSEFSKTAHSTNTLDQLVYFFNKPASVFVAQLFLLLCIFSLLHIVFAVTYVLTKSKNFMLFISVFFFLFSIIGFKLFPNEFAFLSPLSFFSITNGVDAFHSPIPVYIVVITFFCLCIWFLQFLDLNKKVYVHSIKSHIPIVTYFSLCVMGIGATARSLVQSPDVTVWDVFVMSFAGVSADRFAYIPFFFYSVVFFGFVYLIQLLFLSNEVEQLGYYKIIRFKSLSKWFWSWMTKLMGVTVFFLFMLIILSLVLAVCFGAHVSFYMTLLSNPLHEVIYHFFVNGFLQIVFYISLVFIFSWTSKESIYGVVLTSMLMLFMLPSVNSKGIIPVGLNGIVYLADYSPYYLTFILVTMNIVSYFIIRYLLKQSLKI
;
A
#
# COMPACT_ATOMS: atom_id res chain seq x y z
N MET A 1 -27.28 35.75 1.89
CA MET A 1 -26.40 34.91 1.05
C MET A 1 -25.50 35.67 0.08
N LYS A 2 -25.97 36.56 -0.82
CA LYS A 2 -25.07 37.31 -1.74
C LYS A 2 -24.22 38.44 -1.09
N ARG A 3 -24.63 38.99 0.06
CA ARG A 3 -23.93 40.11 0.72
C ARG A 3 -22.80 39.62 1.64
N GLU A 4 -23.06 38.57 2.43
CA GLU A 4 -22.04 37.89 3.25
C GLU A 4 -20.90 37.29 2.44
N SER A 5 -21.17 36.75 1.24
CA SER A 5 -20.11 36.18 0.39
C SER A 5 -19.13 37.24 -0.10
N VAL A 6 -19.60 38.46 -0.39
CA VAL A 6 -18.75 39.59 -0.82
C VAL A 6 -17.96 40.17 0.35
N GLU A 7 -18.58 40.30 1.52
CA GLU A 7 -17.89 40.76 2.74
C GLU A 7 -16.80 39.78 3.20
N ASN A 8 -16.99 38.47 3.00
CA ASN A 8 -15.97 37.47 3.32
C ASN A 8 -14.74 37.56 2.40
N ILE A 9 -14.93 37.96 1.13
CA ILE A 9 -13.85 38.12 0.13
C ILE A 9 -12.94 39.31 0.47
N PHE A 10 -13.48 40.40 1.05
CA PHE A 10 -12.72 41.59 1.45
C PHE A 10 -12.31 41.60 2.94
N SER A 11 -12.38 40.46 3.61
CA SER A 11 -11.98 40.37 5.02
C SER A 11 -10.48 40.62 5.21
N ILE A 12 -10.10 41.21 6.35
CA ILE A 12 -8.71 41.52 6.75
C ILE A 12 -7.77 40.31 6.58
N LYS A 13 -8.30 39.08 6.70
CA LYS A 13 -7.56 37.83 6.54
C LYS A 13 -6.94 37.70 5.15
N TRP A 14 -7.67 38.08 4.10
CA TRP A 14 -7.17 38.00 2.72
C TRP A 14 -6.13 39.09 2.42
N ILE A 15 -6.22 40.25 3.07
CA ILE A 15 -5.20 41.30 2.97
C ILE A 15 -3.85 40.78 3.52
N ILE A 16 -3.86 40.11 4.67
CA ILE A 16 -2.66 39.50 5.25
C ILE A 16 -2.08 38.44 4.31
N VAL A 17 -2.94 37.57 3.76
CA VAL A 17 -2.51 36.54 2.79
C VAL A 17 -1.89 37.18 1.54
N GLY A 18 -2.50 38.25 1.02
CA GLY A 18 -1.96 38.99 -0.12
C GLY A 18 -0.65 39.69 0.17
N ALA A 19 -0.47 40.24 1.37
CA ALA A 19 0.81 40.81 1.78
C ALA A 19 1.94 39.77 1.76
N VAL A 20 1.68 38.55 2.25
CA VAL A 20 2.67 37.47 2.21
C VAL A 20 3.05 37.11 0.77
N PHE A 21 2.08 36.93 -0.12
CA PHE A 21 2.37 36.65 -1.54
C PHE A 21 3.13 37.79 -2.21
N TYR A 22 2.81 39.04 -1.88
CA TYR A 22 3.52 40.21 -2.40
C TYR A 22 4.98 40.25 -1.96
N PHE A 23 5.25 40.14 -0.65
CA PHE A 23 6.63 40.16 -0.14
C PHE A 23 7.46 38.98 -0.65
N TYR A 24 6.85 37.78 -0.70
CA TYR A 24 7.52 36.61 -1.24
C TYR A 24 7.80 36.75 -2.75
N GLY A 25 6.83 37.27 -3.52
CA GLY A 25 7.03 37.56 -4.94
C GLY A 25 8.08 38.65 -5.17
N ALA A 26 8.16 39.67 -4.33
CA ALA A 26 9.19 40.70 -4.41
C ALA A 26 10.60 40.11 -4.17
N MET A 27 10.72 39.19 -3.21
CA MET A 27 11.97 38.44 -2.97
C MET A 27 12.37 37.60 -4.19
N LEU A 28 11.44 36.84 -4.78
CA LEU A 28 11.71 36.07 -6.00
C LEU A 28 12.12 36.98 -7.16
N LYS A 29 11.46 38.14 -7.29
CA LYS A 29 11.78 39.13 -8.32
C LYS A 29 13.20 39.67 -8.18
N SER A 30 13.64 40.02 -6.96
CA SER A 30 15.01 40.49 -6.73
C SER A 30 16.03 39.39 -7.00
N GLU A 31 15.73 38.15 -6.63
CA GLU A 31 16.58 37.00 -6.90
C GLU A 31 16.77 36.77 -8.41
N ILE A 32 15.68 36.78 -9.19
CA ILE A 32 15.73 36.61 -10.66
C ILE A 32 16.61 37.69 -11.29
N VAL A 33 16.42 38.96 -10.91
CA VAL A 33 17.22 40.08 -11.45
C VAL A 33 18.69 39.92 -11.10
N GLN A 34 19.01 39.54 -9.86
CA GLN A 34 20.39 39.36 -9.41
C GLN A 34 21.09 38.24 -10.18
N VAL A 35 20.45 37.07 -10.30
CA VAL A 35 21.03 35.91 -11.00
C VAL A 35 21.15 36.18 -12.50
N ALA A 36 20.12 36.77 -13.11
CA ALA A 36 20.15 37.12 -14.53
C ALA A 36 21.26 38.13 -14.85
N HIS A 37 21.50 39.11 -13.98
CA HIS A 37 22.61 40.07 -14.14
C HIS A 37 23.99 39.39 -13.99
N GLN A 38 24.13 38.48 -13.02
CA GLN A 38 25.39 37.73 -12.81
C GLN A 38 25.72 36.82 -13.99
N GLN A 39 24.72 36.15 -14.55
CA GLN A 39 24.87 35.19 -15.65
C GLN A 39 24.71 35.81 -17.04
N ARG A 40 24.38 37.12 -17.11
CA ARG A 40 24.10 37.87 -18.35
C ARG A 40 23.00 37.22 -19.21
N LEU A 41 21.94 36.74 -18.57
CA LEU A 41 20.82 36.08 -19.22
C LEU A 41 19.61 37.02 -19.36
N HIS A 42 18.85 36.85 -20.43
CA HIS A 42 17.57 37.53 -20.59
C HIS A 42 16.46 36.82 -19.81
N PHE A 43 15.67 37.60 -19.05
CA PHE A 43 14.49 37.16 -18.30
C PHE A 43 13.20 37.83 -18.80
N ASN A 44 12.04 37.26 -18.47
CA ASN A 44 10.72 37.77 -18.87
C ASN A 44 9.69 37.74 -17.73
N ASN A 45 8.51 38.27 -18.00
CA ASN A 45 7.34 38.28 -17.11
C ASN A 45 6.88 36.89 -16.61
N TRP A 46 7.09 35.83 -17.37
CA TRP A 46 6.69 34.47 -16.97
C TRP A 46 7.60 33.88 -15.91
N ASP A 47 8.88 34.27 -15.86
CA ASP A 47 9.85 33.74 -14.89
C ASP A 47 9.38 33.98 -13.44
N VAL A 48 8.89 35.18 -13.13
CA VAL A 48 8.37 35.49 -11.79
C VAL A 48 6.96 34.92 -11.57
N SER A 49 6.11 34.95 -12.60
CA SER A 49 4.72 34.49 -12.49
C SER A 49 4.65 32.99 -12.24
N LEU A 50 5.41 32.20 -12.99
CA LEU A 50 5.45 30.75 -12.87
C LEU A 50 6.15 30.33 -11.58
N ARG A 51 7.31 30.93 -11.24
CA ARG A 51 7.97 30.62 -9.96
C ARG A 51 7.05 30.91 -8.78
N LEU A 52 6.29 32.00 -8.78
CA LEU A 52 5.34 32.26 -7.67
C LEU A 52 4.24 31.19 -7.56
N LEU A 53 3.85 30.54 -8.66
CA LEU A 53 2.82 29.49 -8.64
C LEU A 53 3.36 28.07 -8.41
N THR A 54 4.63 27.82 -8.71
CA THR A 54 5.23 26.48 -8.64
C THR A 54 6.25 26.32 -7.52
N ASP A 55 6.66 27.41 -6.86
CA ASP A 55 7.70 27.35 -5.84
C ASP A 55 7.33 26.40 -4.67
N PRO A 56 8.18 25.38 -4.39
CA PRO A 56 7.91 24.39 -3.35
C PRO A 56 7.77 25.01 -1.95
N TYR A 57 8.54 26.04 -1.62
CA TYR A 57 8.57 26.63 -0.29
C TYR A 57 7.29 27.41 -0.01
N LEU A 58 6.84 28.23 -0.96
CA LEU A 58 5.59 28.96 -0.81
C LEU A 58 4.41 28.00 -0.67
N ILE A 59 4.36 26.98 -1.53
CA ILE A 59 3.29 25.98 -1.51
C ILE A 59 3.27 25.24 -0.18
N LEU A 60 4.41 24.67 0.21
CA LEU A 60 4.51 23.80 1.37
C LEU A 60 4.30 24.55 2.68
N TYR A 61 4.97 25.70 2.87
CA TYR A 61 4.98 26.39 4.16
C TYR A 61 3.83 27.37 4.36
N PHE A 62 3.18 27.81 3.27
CA PHE A 62 2.11 28.80 3.36
C PHE A 62 0.78 28.30 2.80
N VAL A 63 0.75 27.85 1.54
CA VAL A 63 -0.51 27.46 0.87
C VAL A 63 -1.12 26.21 1.50
N VAL A 64 -0.33 25.14 1.70
CA VAL A 64 -0.83 23.86 2.26
C VAL A 64 -1.44 24.05 3.65
N PRO A 65 -0.79 24.72 4.63
CA PRO A 65 -1.40 25.00 5.93
C PRO A 65 -2.74 25.74 5.84
N ILE A 66 -2.83 26.77 4.99
CA ILE A 66 -4.06 27.53 4.82
C ILE A 66 -5.16 26.64 4.22
N VAL A 67 -4.85 25.88 3.16
CA VAL A 67 -5.81 24.96 2.53
C VAL A 67 -6.31 23.92 3.53
N LEU A 68 -5.42 23.33 4.34
CA LEU A 68 -5.80 22.39 5.38
C LEU A 68 -6.72 23.05 6.42
N LEU A 69 -6.45 24.27 6.86
CA LEU A 69 -7.32 25.01 7.79
C LEU A 69 -8.70 25.29 7.19
N LEU A 70 -8.76 25.72 5.93
CA LEU A 70 -10.03 25.98 5.24
C LEU A 70 -10.85 24.69 5.08
N LEU A 71 -10.18 23.59 4.78
CA LEU A 71 -10.79 22.28 4.69
C LEU A 71 -11.33 21.81 6.05
N VAL A 72 -10.53 21.92 7.11
CA VAL A 72 -10.96 21.55 8.48
C VAL A 72 -12.19 22.35 8.87
N LYS A 73 -12.19 23.65 8.55
CA LYS A 73 -13.33 24.55 8.81
C LYS A 73 -14.58 24.09 8.04
N SER A 74 -14.46 23.85 6.73
CA SER A 74 -15.58 23.39 5.88
C SER A 74 -16.17 22.06 6.36
N ILE A 75 -15.34 21.15 6.87
CA ILE A 75 -15.80 19.84 7.33
C ILE A 75 -16.39 19.91 8.75
N LEU A 76 -15.72 20.56 9.71
CA LEU A 76 -16.08 20.47 11.13
C LEU A 76 -17.12 21.51 11.56
N VAL A 77 -17.06 22.73 11.04
CA VAL A 77 -17.97 23.81 11.46
C VAL A 77 -19.35 23.62 10.85
N GLU A 78 -19.43 22.93 9.71
CA GLU A 78 -20.67 22.71 8.96
C GLU A 78 -21.18 21.26 9.00
N PHE A 79 -20.50 20.39 9.76
CA PHE A 79 -21.12 19.14 10.19
C PHE A 79 -22.13 19.42 11.31
N ASP A 80 -23.21 20.07 10.94
CA ASP A 80 -24.42 20.10 11.76
C ASP A 80 -25.22 18.83 11.44
N TYR A 81 -25.53 18.04 12.47
CA TYR A 81 -26.41 16.89 12.35
C TYR A 81 -27.75 17.28 11.71
N GLN A 82 -28.22 18.51 11.90
CA GLN A 82 -29.43 19.04 11.26
C GLN A 82 -29.30 19.11 9.73
N ILE A 83 -28.15 19.53 9.21
CA ILE A 83 -27.88 19.58 7.76
C ILE A 83 -27.80 18.16 7.19
N LEU A 84 -27.15 17.23 7.90
CA LEU A 84 -27.06 15.83 7.49
C LEU A 84 -28.45 15.16 7.44
N VAL A 85 -29.29 15.40 8.45
CA VAL A 85 -30.68 14.89 8.51
C VAL A 85 -31.51 15.46 7.36
N ARG A 86 -31.35 16.75 7.02
CA ARG A 86 -32.04 17.38 5.89
C ARG A 86 -31.59 16.85 4.53
N LEU A 87 -30.31 16.53 4.36
CA LEU A 87 -29.75 16.01 3.10
C LEU A 87 -30.03 14.50 2.92
N GLY A 88 -30.15 13.76 4.03
CA GLY A 88 -30.55 12.35 4.06
C GLY A 88 -29.50 11.35 3.58
N SER A 89 -28.28 11.78 3.28
CA SER A 89 -27.19 10.92 2.78
C SER A 89 -25.82 11.57 3.03
N PHE A 90 -24.83 10.77 3.41
CA PHE A 90 -23.44 11.20 3.57
C PHE A 90 -22.83 11.61 2.23
N LYS A 91 -23.17 10.94 1.13
CA LYS A 91 -22.74 11.34 -0.22
C LYS A 91 -23.18 12.77 -0.53
N LYS A 92 -24.46 13.10 -0.30
CA LYS A 92 -24.99 14.45 -0.53
C LYS A 92 -24.34 15.49 0.39
N TRP A 93 -24.05 15.12 1.64
CA TRP A 93 -23.33 15.98 2.57
C TRP A 93 -21.89 16.26 2.10
N ILE A 94 -21.17 15.27 1.59
CA ILE A 94 -19.81 15.47 1.04
C ILE A 94 -19.83 16.44 -0.15
N TYR A 95 -20.79 16.33 -1.07
CA TYR A 95 -20.93 17.30 -2.17
C TYR A 95 -21.29 18.71 -1.68
N TYR A 96 -22.13 18.81 -0.66
CA TYR A 96 -22.47 20.09 -0.05
C TYR A 96 -21.24 20.75 0.60
N SER A 97 -20.51 20.01 1.43
CA SER A 97 -19.26 20.48 2.05
C SER A 97 -18.18 20.81 1.00
N PHE A 98 -18.10 20.05 -0.09
CA PHE A 98 -17.21 20.33 -1.21
C PHE A 98 -17.52 21.66 -1.89
N LYS A 99 -18.80 21.95 -2.14
CA LYS A 99 -19.21 23.25 -2.71
C LYS A 99 -18.81 24.39 -1.78
N ASN A 100 -19.09 24.25 -0.49
CA ASN A 100 -18.76 25.28 0.49
C ASN A 100 -17.25 25.48 0.65
N PHE A 101 -16.47 24.40 0.63
CA PHE A 101 -15.01 24.49 0.60
C PHE A 101 -14.53 25.39 -0.55
N TRP A 102 -15.08 25.22 -1.76
CA TRP A 102 -14.73 26.07 -2.88
C TRP A 102 -15.18 27.52 -2.69
N GLU A 103 -16.34 27.78 -2.07
CA GLU A 103 -16.77 29.15 -1.74
C GLU A 103 -15.77 29.86 -0.81
N ILE A 104 -15.11 29.14 0.10
CA ILE A 104 -14.13 29.69 1.04
C ILE A 104 -12.69 29.67 0.48
N ALA A 105 -12.32 28.66 -0.32
CA ALA A 105 -10.97 28.48 -0.84
C ALA A 105 -10.71 29.25 -2.15
N PHE A 106 -11.75 29.55 -2.92
CA PHE A 106 -11.61 30.26 -4.20
C PHE A 106 -10.91 31.64 -4.07
N PRO A 107 -11.18 32.47 -3.05
CA PRO A 107 -10.46 33.74 -2.87
C PRO A 107 -8.95 33.56 -2.69
N LEU A 108 -8.50 32.47 -2.03
CA LEU A 108 -7.05 32.16 -1.90
C LEU A 108 -6.42 31.98 -3.27
N LEU A 109 -7.04 31.16 -4.13
CA LEU A 109 -6.54 30.85 -5.45
C LEU A 109 -6.57 32.09 -6.36
N CYS A 110 -7.67 32.86 -6.34
CA CYS A 110 -7.76 34.11 -7.08
C CYS A 110 -6.69 35.11 -6.65
N LEU A 111 -6.46 35.26 -5.35
CA LEU A 111 -5.48 36.20 -4.83
C LEU A 111 -4.06 35.75 -5.21
N TRP A 112 -3.76 34.45 -5.13
CA TRP A 112 -2.45 33.92 -5.52
C TRP A 112 -2.19 34.10 -7.02
N VAL A 113 -3.18 33.83 -7.87
CA VAL A 113 -3.12 34.10 -9.33
C VAL A 113 -2.94 35.59 -9.59
N PHE A 114 -3.74 36.43 -8.95
CA PHE A 114 -3.64 37.88 -9.11
C PHE A 114 -2.24 38.38 -8.73
N MET A 115 -1.71 37.97 -7.59
CA MET A 115 -0.37 38.36 -7.16
C MET A 115 0.72 37.82 -8.11
N SER A 116 0.58 36.60 -8.64
CA SER A 116 1.54 36.05 -9.61
C SER A 116 1.65 36.92 -10.88
N LEU A 117 0.51 37.40 -11.39
CA LEU A 117 0.46 38.28 -12.55
C LEU A 117 0.83 39.73 -12.21
N PHE A 118 0.49 40.19 -11.01
CA PHE A 118 0.86 41.53 -10.55
C PHE A 118 2.38 41.70 -10.42
N MET A 119 3.07 40.68 -9.91
CA MET A 119 4.52 40.72 -9.74
C MET A 119 5.30 40.76 -11.06
N ALA A 120 4.68 40.32 -12.16
CA ALA A 120 5.24 40.43 -13.51
C ALA A 120 5.35 41.86 -14.04
N ILE A 121 4.64 42.83 -13.45
CA ILE A 121 4.72 44.24 -13.86
C ILE A 121 6.16 44.75 -13.65
N GLY A 122 6.74 45.34 -14.69
CA GLY A 122 8.12 45.83 -14.69
C GLY A 122 9.17 44.84 -15.19
N PHE A 123 8.77 43.61 -15.58
CA PHE A 123 9.62 42.70 -16.35
C PHE A 123 9.29 42.77 -17.85
N PRO A 124 10.24 42.44 -18.75
CA PRO A 124 9.98 42.44 -20.19
C PRO A 124 8.87 41.45 -20.56
N TYR A 125 7.96 41.89 -21.40
CA TYR A 125 6.85 41.06 -21.86
C TYR A 125 7.29 40.12 -22.99
N SER A 126 7.06 38.82 -22.85
CA SER A 126 7.24 37.84 -23.92
C SER A 126 6.20 36.73 -23.84
N TRP A 127 5.91 36.09 -24.97
CA TRP A 127 5.10 34.86 -25.04
C TRP A 127 5.95 33.59 -25.12
N SER A 128 7.27 33.72 -25.34
CA SER A 128 8.22 32.62 -25.38
C SER A 128 8.96 32.48 -24.06
N TRP A 129 9.52 31.29 -23.83
CA TRP A 129 10.47 31.05 -22.74
C TRP A 129 11.66 32.01 -22.82
N SER A 130 12.08 32.53 -21.67
CA SER A 130 13.29 33.34 -21.59
C SER A 130 14.54 32.45 -21.64
N GLU A 131 15.72 33.07 -21.79
CA GLU A 131 16.98 32.35 -21.69
C GLU A 131 17.20 31.89 -20.25
N PHE A 132 16.82 32.73 -19.28
CA PHE A 132 16.83 32.41 -17.85
C PHE A 132 16.05 31.12 -17.56
N SER A 133 14.82 30.97 -18.08
CA SER A 133 14.03 29.76 -17.85
C SER A 133 14.72 28.50 -18.39
N LYS A 134 15.55 28.60 -19.44
CA LYS A 134 16.18 27.46 -20.12
C LYS A 134 17.47 26.99 -19.45
N THR A 135 18.13 27.85 -18.70
CA THR A 135 19.41 27.54 -18.07
C THR A 135 19.20 26.82 -16.75
N ALA A 136 19.83 25.64 -16.60
CA ALA A 136 19.86 24.92 -15.33
C ALA A 136 20.74 25.67 -14.32
N HIS A 137 20.13 26.17 -13.25
CA HIS A 137 20.82 26.73 -12.09
C HIS A 137 20.06 26.36 -10.81
N SER A 138 20.75 26.36 -9.65
CA SER A 138 20.19 25.86 -8.38
C SER A 138 18.90 26.55 -7.91
N THR A 139 18.63 27.74 -8.43
CA THR A 139 17.44 28.55 -8.12
C THR A 139 16.39 28.52 -9.24
N ASN A 140 16.71 27.92 -10.40
CA ASN A 140 15.74 27.73 -11.48
C ASN A 140 14.95 26.47 -11.21
N THR A 141 13.64 26.61 -11.24
CA THR A 141 12.71 25.49 -11.07
C THR A 141 11.84 25.34 -12.34
N LEU A 142 12.19 26.03 -13.43
CA LEU A 142 11.44 26.07 -14.68
C LEU A 142 12.15 25.34 -15.83
N ASP A 143 13.44 25.04 -15.71
CA ASP A 143 14.29 24.47 -16.77
C ASP A 143 13.75 23.16 -17.34
N GLN A 144 13.32 22.24 -16.47
CA GLN A 144 12.76 20.97 -16.89
C GLN A 144 11.42 21.13 -17.61
N LEU A 145 10.63 22.16 -17.27
CA LEU A 145 9.31 22.40 -17.87
C LEU A 145 9.41 22.86 -19.32
N VAL A 146 10.52 23.48 -19.71
CA VAL A 146 10.75 23.96 -21.08
C VAL A 146 10.76 22.79 -22.08
N TYR A 147 11.21 21.60 -21.67
CA TYR A 147 11.25 20.42 -22.54
C TYR A 147 9.87 19.83 -22.84
N PHE A 148 8.89 20.05 -21.96
CA PHE A 148 7.54 19.47 -22.09
C PHE A 148 6.51 20.46 -22.63
N PHE A 149 6.72 21.75 -22.42
CA PHE A 149 5.75 22.78 -22.80
C PHE A 149 6.38 23.80 -23.75
N ASN A 150 5.78 23.95 -24.94
CA ASN A 150 6.26 24.91 -25.93
C ASN A 150 6.09 26.38 -25.50
N LYS A 151 5.10 26.68 -24.64
CA LYS A 151 4.79 28.03 -24.16
C LYS A 151 4.67 28.08 -22.64
N PRO A 152 5.19 29.14 -21.97
CA PRO A 152 5.04 29.31 -20.52
C PRO A 152 3.57 29.47 -20.08
N ALA A 153 2.74 30.07 -20.92
CA ALA A 153 1.31 30.23 -20.64
C ALA A 153 0.57 28.89 -20.48
N SER A 154 0.98 27.83 -21.19
CA SER A 154 0.36 26.51 -21.01
C SER A 154 0.74 25.88 -19.68
N VAL A 155 1.95 26.12 -19.17
CA VAL A 155 2.36 25.70 -17.82
C VAL A 155 1.52 26.41 -16.77
N PHE A 156 1.28 27.71 -16.93
CA PHE A 156 0.46 28.48 -16.01
C PHE A 156 -0.96 27.88 -15.89
N VAL A 157 -1.61 27.64 -17.02
CA VAL A 157 -2.96 27.02 -17.05
C VAL A 157 -2.93 25.60 -16.49
N ALA A 158 -1.92 24.81 -16.85
CA ALA A 158 -1.74 23.45 -16.35
C ALA A 158 -1.59 23.43 -14.81
N GLN A 159 -0.80 24.34 -14.23
CA GLN A 159 -0.58 24.44 -12.79
C GLN A 159 -1.88 24.79 -12.06
N LEU A 160 -2.67 25.72 -12.61
CA LEU A 160 -3.98 26.03 -12.05
C LEU A 160 -4.93 24.84 -12.10
N PHE A 161 -4.96 24.11 -13.21
CA PHE A 161 -5.78 22.90 -13.32
C PHE A 161 -5.36 21.84 -12.29
N LEU A 162 -4.04 21.64 -12.12
CA LEU A 162 -3.52 20.72 -11.11
C LEU A 162 -3.95 21.12 -9.69
N LEU A 163 -3.83 22.41 -9.34
CA LEU A 163 -4.24 22.95 -8.05
C LEU A 163 -5.74 22.75 -7.77
N LEU A 164 -6.60 22.98 -8.79
CA LEU A 164 -8.03 22.71 -8.68
C LEU A 164 -8.31 21.22 -8.39
N CYS A 165 -7.63 20.32 -9.10
CA CYS A 165 -7.79 18.87 -8.91
C CYS A 165 -7.30 18.41 -7.54
N ILE A 166 -6.09 18.82 -7.11
CA ILE A 166 -5.50 18.35 -5.85
C ILE A 166 -6.23 18.90 -4.63
N PHE A 167 -6.64 20.18 -4.64
CA PHE A 167 -7.46 20.74 -3.54
C PHE A 167 -8.81 20.02 -3.44
N SER A 168 -9.42 19.72 -4.60
CA SER A 168 -10.67 18.97 -4.64
C SER A 168 -10.51 17.55 -4.10
N LEU A 169 -9.45 16.85 -4.51
CA LEU A 169 -9.12 15.52 -4.05
C LEU A 169 -8.91 15.49 -2.53
N LEU A 170 -8.10 16.41 -2.03
CA LEU A 170 -7.77 16.50 -0.60
C LEU A 170 -9.03 16.74 0.23
N HIS A 171 -9.92 17.63 -0.22
CA HIS A 171 -11.22 17.84 0.43
C HIS A 171 -12.07 16.57 0.49
N ILE A 172 -12.25 15.87 -0.63
CA ILE A 172 -13.07 14.65 -0.66
C ILE A 172 -12.46 13.59 0.27
N VAL A 173 -11.15 13.34 0.20
CA VAL A 173 -10.48 12.36 1.04
C VAL A 173 -10.72 12.65 2.52
N PHE A 174 -10.50 13.89 2.95
CA PHE A 174 -10.70 14.26 4.35
C PHE A 174 -12.17 14.22 4.78
N ALA A 175 -13.10 14.62 3.91
CA ALA A 175 -14.53 14.54 4.19
C ALA A 175 -14.98 13.08 4.35
N VAL A 176 -14.47 12.17 3.50
CA VAL A 176 -14.68 10.72 3.63
C VAL A 176 -14.12 10.21 4.95
N THR A 177 -12.87 10.55 5.28
CA THR A 177 -12.22 10.15 6.53
C THR A 177 -13.02 10.62 7.75
N TYR A 178 -13.52 11.85 7.71
CA TYR A 178 -14.36 12.40 8.78
C TYR A 178 -15.70 11.65 8.90
N VAL A 179 -16.39 11.36 7.79
CA VAL A 179 -17.63 10.56 7.81
C VAL A 179 -17.42 9.16 8.37
N LEU A 180 -16.26 8.55 8.09
CA LEU A 180 -15.92 7.21 8.58
C LEU A 180 -15.61 7.19 10.08
N THR A 181 -14.87 8.18 10.57
CA THR A 181 -14.36 8.19 11.96
C THR A 181 -15.25 8.98 12.93
N LYS A 182 -15.98 9.98 12.44
CA LYS A 182 -16.79 10.94 13.22
C LYS A 182 -16.04 11.62 14.37
N SER A 183 -14.71 11.63 14.32
CA SER A 183 -13.86 12.16 15.40
C SER A 183 -13.15 13.43 14.93
N LYS A 184 -13.43 14.54 15.63
CA LYS A 184 -12.75 15.83 15.42
C LYS A 184 -11.24 15.71 15.66
N ASN A 185 -10.85 15.01 16.73
CA ASN A 185 -9.44 14.86 17.11
C ASN A 185 -8.67 14.05 16.06
N PHE A 186 -9.30 13.00 15.51
CA PHE A 186 -8.70 12.23 14.43
C PHE A 186 -8.49 13.07 13.17
N MET A 187 -9.45 13.94 12.87
CA MET A 187 -9.34 14.89 11.76
C MET A 187 -8.14 15.83 11.94
N LEU A 188 -8.04 16.47 13.12
CA LEU A 188 -6.93 17.39 13.40
C LEU A 188 -5.58 16.67 13.36
N PHE A 189 -5.51 15.45 13.89
CA PHE A 189 -4.32 14.61 13.83
C PHE A 189 -3.90 14.32 12.38
N ILE A 190 -4.82 13.90 11.51
CA ILE A 190 -4.47 13.58 10.12
C ILE A 190 -4.07 14.83 9.31
N SER A 191 -4.64 16.01 9.61
CA SER A 191 -4.17 17.28 9.04
C SER A 191 -2.72 17.59 9.41
N VAL A 192 -2.39 17.51 10.71
CA VAL A 192 -1.02 17.78 11.19
C VAL A 192 -0.05 16.74 10.62
N PHE A 193 -0.45 15.47 10.62
CA PHE A 193 0.34 14.39 10.03
C PHE A 193 0.59 14.63 8.53
N PHE A 194 -0.43 15.00 7.75
CA PHE A 194 -0.29 15.29 6.33
C PHE A 194 0.68 16.44 6.08
N PHE A 195 0.61 17.51 6.88
CA PHE A 195 1.53 18.63 6.78
C PHE A 195 2.98 18.23 7.11
N LEU A 196 3.20 17.53 8.22
CA LEU A 196 4.54 17.03 8.61
C LEU A 196 5.09 16.05 7.58
N PHE A 197 4.26 15.15 7.07
CA PHE A 197 4.63 14.21 6.01
C PHE A 197 5.03 14.93 4.72
N SER A 198 4.36 16.05 4.39
CA SER A 198 4.75 16.88 3.24
C SER A 198 6.13 17.53 3.44
N ILE A 199 6.46 17.96 4.66
CA ILE A 199 7.78 18.53 4.98
C ILE A 199 8.87 17.46 4.91
N ILE A 200 8.63 16.32 5.54
CA ILE A 200 9.55 15.18 5.55
C ILE A 200 9.77 14.68 4.11
N GLY A 201 8.68 14.51 3.35
CA GLY A 201 8.73 14.06 1.97
C GLY A 201 9.50 15.01 1.05
N PHE A 202 9.43 16.33 1.28
CA PHE A 202 10.20 17.29 0.50
C PHE A 202 11.68 17.34 0.88
N LYS A 203 12.02 17.29 2.17
CA LYS A 203 13.41 17.50 2.63
C LYS A 203 14.25 16.24 2.77
N LEU A 204 13.63 15.09 3.07
CA LEU A 204 14.34 13.89 3.52
C LEU A 204 14.23 12.72 2.53
N PHE A 205 13.28 12.73 1.60
CA PHE A 205 13.15 11.62 0.66
C PHE A 205 14.21 11.69 -0.44
N PRO A 206 14.89 10.56 -0.75
CA PRO A 206 15.70 10.45 -1.94
C PRO A 206 14.86 10.69 -3.21
N ASN A 207 15.50 11.13 -4.30
CA ASN A 207 14.84 11.41 -5.58
C ASN A 207 14.01 10.21 -6.09
N GLU A 208 14.48 8.99 -5.85
CA GLU A 208 13.79 7.73 -6.19
C GLU A 208 12.43 7.59 -5.51
N PHE A 209 12.25 8.18 -4.32
CA PHE A 209 11.02 8.16 -3.54
C PHE A 209 10.27 9.49 -3.56
N ALA A 210 10.72 10.47 -4.35
CA ALA A 210 10.08 11.79 -4.45
C ALA A 210 8.61 11.70 -4.92
N PHE A 211 8.25 10.63 -5.64
CA PHE A 211 6.86 10.36 -6.06
C PHE A 211 5.89 10.14 -4.89
N LEU A 212 6.38 9.78 -3.70
CA LEU A 212 5.57 9.62 -2.49
C LEU A 212 5.31 10.94 -1.76
N SER A 213 6.09 11.99 -2.08
CA SER A 213 5.93 13.29 -1.44
C SER A 213 4.63 13.96 -1.94
N PRO A 214 3.74 14.42 -1.04
CA PRO A 214 2.55 15.16 -1.44
C PRO A 214 2.86 16.38 -2.30
N LEU A 215 4.02 17.02 -2.07
CA LEU A 215 4.43 18.23 -2.79
C LEU A 215 4.57 18.03 -4.31
N SER A 216 4.95 16.82 -4.74
CA SER A 216 5.07 16.43 -6.15
C SER A 216 3.73 16.51 -6.89
N PHE A 217 2.61 16.55 -6.17
CA PHE A 217 1.26 16.69 -6.72
C PHE A 217 0.68 18.10 -6.57
N PHE A 218 1.33 19.00 -5.81
CA PHE A 218 0.91 20.41 -5.70
C PHE A 218 1.63 21.33 -6.70
N SER A 219 2.81 20.93 -7.19
CA SER A 219 3.60 21.71 -8.15
C SER A 219 3.99 20.84 -9.33
N ILE A 220 3.68 21.29 -10.54
CA ILE A 220 4.11 20.60 -11.78
C ILE A 220 5.63 20.47 -11.81
N THR A 221 6.38 21.48 -11.36
CA THR A 221 7.83 21.40 -11.31
C THR A 221 8.31 20.19 -10.52
N ASN A 222 7.92 20.09 -9.24
CA ASN A 222 8.34 18.97 -8.39
C ASN A 222 7.77 17.63 -8.90
N GLY A 223 6.62 17.67 -9.56
CA GLY A 223 6.05 16.50 -10.23
C GLY A 223 6.90 16.01 -11.40
N VAL A 224 7.44 16.93 -12.22
CA VAL A 224 8.38 16.60 -13.30
C VAL A 224 9.71 16.12 -12.73
N ASP A 225 10.22 16.73 -11.67
CA ASP A 225 11.43 16.26 -10.97
C ASP A 225 11.26 14.81 -10.47
N ALA A 226 10.09 14.47 -9.94
CA ALA A 226 9.81 13.14 -9.37
C ALA A 226 9.48 12.05 -10.41
N PHE A 227 8.77 12.40 -11.48
CA PHE A 227 8.25 11.44 -12.48
C PHE A 227 8.94 11.52 -13.83
N HIS A 228 9.88 12.45 -14.01
CA HIS A 228 10.52 12.82 -15.29
C HIS A 228 9.54 13.21 -16.40
N SER A 229 8.27 13.46 -16.04
CA SER A 229 7.20 13.82 -16.97
C SER A 229 6.04 14.45 -16.18
N PRO A 230 5.33 15.44 -16.75
CA PRO A 230 4.17 16.03 -16.09
C PRO A 230 2.92 15.13 -16.16
N ILE A 231 2.86 14.22 -17.13
CA ILE A 231 1.65 13.40 -17.41
C ILE A 231 1.30 12.45 -16.24
N PRO A 232 2.25 11.69 -15.65
CA PRO A 232 1.95 10.79 -14.54
C PRO A 232 1.32 11.49 -13.32
N VAL A 233 1.71 12.73 -13.05
CA VAL A 233 1.16 13.54 -11.95
C VAL A 233 -0.36 13.69 -12.10
N TYR A 234 -0.82 14.06 -13.28
CA TYR A 234 -2.26 14.20 -13.57
C TYR A 234 -2.98 12.85 -13.54
N ILE A 235 -2.38 11.81 -14.11
CA ILE A 235 -2.98 10.46 -14.11
C ILE A 235 -3.24 10.02 -12.66
N VAL A 236 -2.25 10.13 -11.77
CA VAL A 236 -2.40 9.73 -10.37
C VAL A 236 -3.50 10.52 -9.68
N VAL A 237 -3.49 11.85 -9.79
CA VAL A 237 -4.50 12.72 -9.15
C VAL A 237 -5.91 12.43 -9.66
N ILE A 238 -6.09 12.32 -10.99
CA ILE A 238 -7.39 12.07 -11.60
C ILE A 238 -7.90 10.66 -11.27
N THR A 239 -7.04 9.64 -11.35
CA THR A 239 -7.41 8.27 -10.99
C THR A 239 -7.84 8.19 -9.53
N PHE A 240 -7.09 8.79 -8.60
CA PHE A 240 -7.47 8.79 -7.19
C PHE A 240 -8.75 9.59 -6.93
N PHE A 241 -8.96 10.69 -7.66
CA PHE A 241 -10.21 11.46 -7.61
C PHE A 241 -11.42 10.66 -8.07
N CYS A 242 -11.32 9.97 -9.21
CA CYS A 242 -12.36 9.08 -9.71
C CYS A 242 -12.67 7.93 -8.74
N LEU A 243 -11.62 7.32 -8.16
CA LEU A 243 -11.77 6.28 -7.13
C LEU A 243 -12.48 6.81 -5.88
N CYS A 244 -12.15 8.01 -5.42
CA CYS A 244 -12.83 8.64 -4.29
C CYS A 244 -14.31 8.87 -4.58
N ILE A 245 -14.65 9.39 -5.77
CA ILE A 245 -16.05 9.60 -6.18
C ILE A 245 -16.82 8.28 -6.25
N TRP A 246 -16.20 7.22 -6.80
CA TRP A 246 -16.79 5.90 -6.83
C TRP A 246 -17.02 5.35 -5.42
N PHE A 247 -16.04 5.53 -4.52
CA PHE A 247 -16.15 5.13 -3.12
C PHE A 247 -17.31 5.81 -2.38
N LEU A 248 -17.70 7.05 -2.77
CA LEU A 248 -18.83 7.75 -2.15
C LEU A 248 -20.15 6.96 -2.25
N GLN A 249 -20.31 6.09 -3.25
CA GLN A 249 -21.50 5.25 -3.40
C GLN A 249 -21.66 4.24 -2.27
N PHE A 250 -20.54 3.83 -1.65
CA PHE A 250 -20.52 2.82 -0.58
C PHE A 250 -20.71 3.42 0.82
N LEU A 251 -20.60 4.73 0.98
CA LEU A 251 -20.66 5.39 2.30
C LEU A 251 -22.04 5.32 2.97
N ASP A 252 -23.11 5.33 2.16
CA ASP A 252 -24.50 5.27 2.64
C ASP A 252 -25.03 3.85 2.85
N LEU A 253 -24.25 2.83 2.46
CA LEU A 253 -24.66 1.44 2.66
C LEU A 253 -24.63 1.09 4.15
N ASN A 254 -25.60 0.27 4.56
CA ASN A 254 -25.71 -0.17 5.95
C ASN A 254 -24.48 -1.03 6.33
N LYS A 255 -23.49 -0.37 6.94
CA LYS A 255 -22.18 -0.92 7.25
C LYS A 255 -22.26 -2.25 8.00
N LYS A 256 -23.27 -2.46 8.84
CA LYS A 256 -23.39 -3.68 9.66
C LYS A 256 -23.53 -4.96 8.83
N VAL A 257 -24.29 -4.92 7.73
CA VAL A 257 -24.55 -6.10 6.88
C VAL A 257 -23.32 -6.44 6.05
N TYR A 258 -22.70 -5.42 5.42
CA TYR A 258 -21.51 -5.61 4.59
C TYR A 258 -20.26 -5.90 5.41
N VAL A 259 -20.04 -5.21 6.53
CA VAL A 259 -18.90 -5.47 7.42
C VAL A 259 -19.01 -6.87 8.01
N HIS A 260 -20.21 -7.36 8.36
CA HIS A 260 -20.34 -8.73 8.83
C HIS A 260 -19.98 -9.77 7.75
N SER A 261 -20.42 -9.54 6.51
CA SER A 261 -20.11 -10.41 5.36
C SER A 261 -18.62 -10.35 4.95
N ILE A 262 -18.01 -9.16 4.97
CA ILE A 262 -16.62 -8.94 4.58
C ILE A 262 -15.65 -9.37 5.68
N LYS A 263 -16.00 -9.20 6.97
CA LYS A 263 -15.12 -9.47 8.11
C LYS A 263 -14.61 -10.91 8.15
N SER A 264 -15.41 -11.89 7.73
CA SER A 264 -14.98 -13.29 7.62
C SER A 264 -13.98 -13.52 6.47
N HIS A 265 -14.02 -12.70 5.43
CA HIS A 265 -13.17 -12.82 4.24
C HIS A 265 -11.89 -11.96 4.30
N ILE A 266 -11.83 -10.94 5.18
CA ILE A 266 -10.65 -10.06 5.34
C ILE A 266 -9.36 -10.87 5.52
N PRO A 267 -9.27 -11.85 6.45
CA PRO A 267 -8.03 -12.60 6.64
C PRO A 267 -7.58 -13.34 5.39
N ILE A 268 -8.53 -13.87 4.60
CA ILE A 268 -8.27 -14.58 3.34
C ILE A 268 -7.71 -13.59 2.29
N VAL A 269 -8.35 -12.43 2.13
CA VAL A 269 -7.93 -11.40 1.17
C VAL A 269 -6.54 -10.86 1.54
N THR A 270 -6.30 -10.56 2.81
CA THR A 270 -5.00 -10.09 3.30
C THR A 270 -3.92 -11.13 3.07
N TYR A 271 -4.18 -12.39 3.43
CA TYR A 271 -3.25 -13.50 3.22
C TYR A 271 -2.89 -13.69 1.73
N PHE A 272 -3.89 -13.71 0.85
CA PHE A 272 -3.66 -13.87 -0.59
C PHE A 272 -2.92 -12.67 -1.18
N SER A 273 -3.24 -11.45 -0.74
CA SER A 273 -2.54 -10.24 -1.16
C SER A 273 -1.05 -10.27 -0.79
N LEU A 274 -0.71 -10.77 0.41
CA LEU A 274 0.68 -10.94 0.83
C LEU A 274 1.41 -12.00 -0.02
N CYS A 275 0.73 -13.10 -0.39
CA CYS A 275 1.30 -14.10 -1.31
C CYS A 275 1.58 -13.50 -2.69
N VAL A 276 0.60 -12.79 -3.27
CA VAL A 276 0.76 -12.10 -4.57
C VAL A 276 1.90 -11.09 -4.52
N MET A 277 1.98 -10.29 -3.44
CA MET A 277 3.03 -9.29 -3.26
C MET A 277 4.42 -9.93 -3.17
N GLY A 278 4.59 -11.01 -2.39
CA GLY A 278 5.89 -11.66 -2.23
C GLY A 278 6.36 -12.39 -3.50
N ILE A 279 5.47 -13.12 -4.18
CA ILE A 279 5.78 -13.76 -5.47
C ILE A 279 6.06 -12.69 -6.53
N GLY A 280 5.24 -11.63 -6.60
CA GLY A 280 5.42 -10.54 -7.56
C GLY A 280 6.72 -9.76 -7.34
N ALA A 281 7.11 -9.53 -6.09
CA ALA A 281 8.41 -8.92 -5.76
C ALA A 281 9.57 -9.81 -6.23
N THR A 282 9.48 -11.13 -6.03
CA THR A 282 10.48 -12.09 -6.48
C THR A 282 10.58 -12.14 -8.01
N ALA A 283 9.44 -12.22 -8.70
CA ALA A 283 9.36 -12.19 -10.16
C ALA A 283 9.99 -10.92 -10.73
N ARG A 284 9.63 -9.74 -10.20
CA ARG A 284 10.19 -8.46 -10.64
C ARG A 284 11.70 -8.38 -10.43
N SER A 285 12.21 -8.90 -9.31
CA SER A 285 13.64 -8.88 -9.02
C SER A 285 14.44 -9.77 -9.97
N LEU A 286 13.89 -10.92 -10.35
CA LEU A 286 14.61 -11.90 -11.18
C LEU A 286 14.58 -11.53 -12.66
N VAL A 287 13.47 -11.00 -13.19
CA VAL A 287 13.33 -10.67 -14.62
C VAL A 287 14.30 -9.57 -15.10
N GLN A 288 14.99 -8.88 -14.19
CA GLN A 288 16.10 -8.00 -14.57
C GLN A 288 17.29 -8.74 -15.22
N SER A 289 17.37 -10.07 -15.04
CA SER A 289 18.39 -10.92 -15.65
C SER A 289 17.85 -11.62 -16.91
N PRO A 290 18.59 -11.62 -18.03
CA PRO A 290 18.07 -12.02 -19.35
C PRO A 290 17.76 -13.52 -19.49
N ASP A 291 18.36 -14.39 -18.66
CA ASP A 291 18.24 -15.85 -18.80
C ASP A 291 17.19 -16.47 -17.85
N VAL A 292 16.40 -15.65 -17.15
CA VAL A 292 15.47 -16.13 -16.13
C VAL A 292 14.24 -16.79 -16.76
N THR A 293 14.01 -18.03 -16.34
CA THR A 293 12.85 -18.82 -16.75
C THR A 293 11.69 -18.66 -15.77
N VAL A 294 10.49 -19.03 -16.21
CA VAL A 294 9.29 -19.06 -15.35
C VAL A 294 9.49 -20.01 -14.14
N TRP A 295 10.25 -21.09 -14.30
CA TRP A 295 10.53 -22.04 -13.21
C TRP A 295 11.53 -21.51 -12.19
N ASP A 296 12.45 -20.63 -12.60
CA ASP A 296 13.38 -19.95 -11.69
C ASP A 296 12.64 -19.03 -10.71
N VAL A 297 11.59 -18.34 -11.18
CA VAL A 297 10.71 -17.55 -10.31
C VAL A 297 9.97 -18.43 -9.30
N PHE A 298 9.48 -19.60 -9.73
CA PHE A 298 8.86 -20.58 -8.84
C PHE A 298 9.83 -21.09 -7.77
N VAL A 299 11.03 -21.51 -8.18
CA VAL A 299 12.08 -22.01 -7.28
C VAL A 299 12.46 -20.96 -6.25
N MET A 300 12.71 -19.72 -6.67
CA MET A 300 13.14 -18.66 -5.77
C MET A 300 12.02 -18.18 -4.87
N SER A 301 10.78 -18.15 -5.36
CA SER A 301 9.63 -17.79 -4.53
C SER A 301 9.46 -18.77 -3.37
N PHE A 302 9.67 -20.07 -3.61
CA PHE A 302 9.52 -21.11 -2.58
C PHE A 302 10.87 -21.67 -2.09
N ALA A 303 11.94 -20.88 -2.19
CA ALA A 303 13.28 -21.24 -1.75
C ALA A 303 13.28 -21.69 -0.28
N GLY A 304 12.59 -20.94 0.59
CA GLY A 304 12.63 -21.18 2.02
C GLY A 304 14.03 -20.95 2.58
N VAL A 305 14.37 -21.66 3.66
CA VAL A 305 15.61 -21.43 4.42
C VAL A 305 16.15 -22.74 4.97
N SER A 306 17.47 -22.91 4.90
CA SER A 306 18.20 -23.96 5.62
C SER A 306 19.16 -23.35 6.65
N ALA A 307 19.70 -24.17 7.55
CA ALA A 307 20.64 -23.72 8.56
C ALA A 307 21.92 -23.12 7.98
N ASP A 308 22.36 -23.62 6.82
CA ASP A 308 23.59 -23.20 6.15
C ASP A 308 23.35 -22.07 5.14
N ARG A 309 22.12 -21.95 4.61
CA ARG A 309 21.72 -20.92 3.64
C ARG A 309 20.55 -20.11 4.18
N PHE A 310 20.86 -19.22 5.14
CA PHE A 310 19.88 -18.34 5.76
C PHE A 310 19.80 -16.97 5.08
N ALA A 311 18.59 -16.55 4.74
CA ALA A 311 18.29 -15.20 4.29
C ALA A 311 16.94 -14.73 4.86
N TYR A 312 16.89 -13.47 5.29
CA TYR A 312 15.72 -12.91 5.97
C TYR A 312 14.48 -12.84 5.07
N ILE A 313 14.63 -12.50 3.79
CA ILE A 313 13.49 -12.36 2.88
C ILE A 313 12.80 -13.72 2.64
N PRO A 314 13.51 -14.79 2.22
CA PRO A 314 12.93 -16.13 2.12
C PRO A 314 12.38 -16.66 3.45
N PHE A 315 13.00 -16.32 4.59
CA PHE A 315 12.51 -16.69 5.92
C PHE A 315 11.11 -16.13 6.20
N PHE A 316 10.96 -14.81 6.06
CA PHE A 316 9.67 -14.15 6.31
C PHE A 316 8.63 -14.55 5.27
N PHE A 317 9.02 -14.70 4.00
CA PHE A 317 8.09 -15.13 2.97
C PHE A 317 7.60 -16.56 3.19
N TYR A 318 8.48 -17.50 3.52
CA TYR A 318 8.09 -18.85 3.92
C TYR A 318 7.12 -18.82 5.10
N SER A 319 7.43 -18.01 6.11
CA SER A 319 6.59 -17.86 7.30
C SER A 319 5.19 -17.34 6.96
N VAL A 320 5.10 -16.36 6.08
CA VAL A 320 3.82 -15.84 5.60
C VAL A 320 3.06 -16.91 4.83
N VAL A 321 3.68 -17.61 3.89
CA VAL A 321 2.99 -18.59 3.03
C VAL A 321 2.59 -19.84 3.81
N PHE A 322 3.53 -20.55 4.44
CA PHE A 322 3.23 -21.84 5.04
C PHE A 322 2.65 -21.73 6.45
N PHE A 323 3.24 -20.91 7.34
CA PHE A 323 2.67 -20.72 8.67
C PHE A 323 1.40 -19.84 8.64
N GLY A 324 1.34 -18.85 7.75
CA GLY A 324 0.11 -18.06 7.55
C GLY A 324 -1.05 -18.92 7.04
N PHE A 325 -0.80 -19.90 6.17
CA PHE A 325 -1.83 -20.86 5.75
C PHE A 325 -2.34 -21.72 6.93
N VAL A 326 -1.42 -22.26 7.74
CA VAL A 326 -1.77 -23.04 8.94
C VAL A 326 -2.58 -22.20 9.92
N TYR A 327 -2.19 -20.94 10.10
CA TYR A 327 -2.93 -19.97 10.92
C TYR A 327 -4.35 -19.71 10.38
N LEU A 328 -4.50 -19.56 9.06
CA LEU A 328 -5.80 -19.38 8.42
C LEU A 328 -6.70 -20.60 8.63
N ILE A 329 -6.15 -21.81 8.51
CA ILE A 329 -6.86 -23.06 8.82
C ILE A 329 -7.30 -23.09 10.29
N GLN A 330 -6.40 -22.72 11.20
CA GLN A 330 -6.70 -22.69 12.63
C GLN A 330 -7.83 -21.71 12.96
N LEU A 331 -7.81 -20.51 12.40
CA LEU A 331 -8.80 -19.47 12.65
C LEU A 331 -10.17 -19.81 12.05
N LEU A 332 -10.21 -20.31 10.80
CA LEU A 332 -11.48 -20.55 10.10
C LEU A 332 -12.14 -21.89 10.49
N PHE A 333 -11.34 -22.94 10.66
CA PHE A 333 -11.85 -24.29 10.84
C PHE A 333 -11.67 -24.79 12.27
N LEU A 334 -10.48 -24.65 12.86
CA LEU A 334 -10.18 -25.28 14.14
C LEU A 334 -10.90 -24.62 15.32
N SER A 335 -10.89 -23.28 15.41
CA SER A 335 -11.61 -22.55 16.48
C SER A 335 -13.13 -22.84 16.41
N ASN A 336 -13.75 -22.76 15.23
CA ASN A 336 -15.17 -23.08 15.09
C ASN A 336 -15.53 -24.55 15.40
N GLU A 337 -14.70 -25.51 14.97
CA GLU A 337 -14.98 -26.94 15.19
C GLU A 337 -14.67 -27.39 16.62
N VAL A 338 -13.64 -26.86 17.27
CA VAL A 338 -13.25 -27.25 18.64
C VAL A 338 -14.06 -26.49 19.69
N GLU A 339 -14.30 -25.19 19.52
CA GLU A 339 -14.97 -24.35 20.54
C GLU A 339 -16.50 -24.35 20.39
N GLN A 340 -17.05 -24.37 19.16
CA GLN A 340 -18.50 -24.16 18.96
C GLN A 340 -19.27 -25.43 18.58
N LEU A 341 -18.69 -26.31 17.77
CA LEU A 341 -19.41 -27.45 17.17
C LEU A 341 -18.93 -28.82 17.64
N GLY A 342 -17.84 -28.88 18.41
CA GLY A 342 -17.18 -30.11 18.84
C GLY A 342 -18.15 -31.01 19.58
N TYR A 343 -18.73 -30.53 20.69
CA TYR A 343 -19.61 -31.36 21.52
C TYR A 343 -20.83 -31.90 20.76
N TYR A 344 -21.50 -31.07 19.94
CA TYR A 344 -22.68 -31.48 19.19
C TYR A 344 -22.36 -32.49 18.07
N LYS A 345 -21.29 -32.24 17.29
CA LYS A 345 -20.90 -33.16 16.20
C LYS A 345 -20.31 -34.46 16.72
N ILE A 346 -19.56 -34.42 17.83
CA ILE A 346 -18.97 -35.60 18.47
C ILE A 346 -20.08 -36.59 18.90
N ILE A 347 -21.18 -36.08 19.47
CA ILE A 347 -22.36 -36.89 19.84
C ILE A 347 -22.98 -37.53 18.59
N ARG A 348 -23.08 -36.80 17.47
CA ARG A 348 -23.66 -37.30 16.21
C ARG A 348 -22.79 -38.37 15.53
N PHE A 349 -21.46 -38.27 15.58
CA PHE A 349 -20.56 -39.21 14.90
C PHE A 349 -20.34 -40.54 15.66
N LYS A 350 -20.76 -40.64 16.93
CA LYS A 350 -20.59 -41.81 17.82
C LYS A 350 -19.13 -42.30 18.02
N SER A 351 -18.15 -41.70 17.33
CA SER A 351 -16.72 -42.01 17.41
C SER A 351 -15.89 -40.77 17.10
N LEU A 352 -15.06 -40.36 18.06
CA LEU A 352 -14.12 -39.25 17.90
C LEU A 352 -13.16 -39.45 16.72
N SER A 353 -12.75 -40.68 16.45
CA SER A 353 -11.84 -40.98 15.34
C SER A 353 -12.49 -40.75 13.98
N LYS A 354 -13.78 -41.07 13.83
CA LYS A 354 -14.52 -40.81 12.57
C LYS A 354 -14.74 -39.32 12.36
N TRP A 355 -15.03 -38.58 13.43
CA TRP A 355 -15.13 -37.12 13.38
C TRP A 355 -13.82 -36.47 12.94
N PHE A 356 -12.69 -36.85 13.58
CA PHE A 356 -11.37 -36.33 13.22
C PHE A 356 -11.04 -36.57 11.74
N TRP A 357 -11.24 -37.79 11.24
CA TRP A 357 -10.94 -38.11 9.84
C TRP A 357 -11.85 -37.40 8.83
N SER A 358 -13.13 -37.21 9.15
CA SER A 358 -14.06 -36.45 8.30
C SER A 358 -13.61 -34.99 8.11
N TRP A 359 -13.02 -34.41 9.16
CA TRP A 359 -12.45 -33.07 9.09
C TRP A 359 -11.06 -33.06 8.43
N MET A 360 -10.17 -33.97 8.83
CA MET A 360 -8.80 -34.04 8.33
C MET A 360 -8.75 -34.28 6.81
N THR A 361 -9.62 -35.15 6.28
CA THR A 361 -9.73 -35.40 4.82
C THR A 361 -10.10 -34.15 4.03
N LYS A 362 -11.00 -33.31 4.56
CA LYS A 362 -11.32 -32.02 3.95
C LYS A 362 -10.12 -31.08 3.94
N LEU A 363 -9.39 -31.01 5.05
CA LEU A 363 -8.18 -30.17 5.14
C LEU A 363 -7.06 -30.65 4.22
N MET A 364 -6.90 -31.97 4.05
CA MET A 364 -5.98 -32.53 3.06
C MET A 364 -6.36 -32.07 1.64
N GLY A 365 -7.64 -32.11 1.28
CA GLY A 365 -8.12 -31.59 -0.01
C GLY A 365 -7.85 -30.09 -0.20
N VAL A 366 -8.10 -29.28 0.83
CA VAL A 366 -7.80 -27.83 0.81
C VAL A 366 -6.31 -27.56 0.68
N THR A 367 -5.45 -28.37 1.32
CA THR A 367 -3.99 -28.27 1.23
C THR A 367 -3.49 -28.56 -0.19
N VAL A 368 -4.01 -29.61 -0.83
CA VAL A 368 -3.68 -29.92 -2.23
C VAL A 368 -4.08 -28.77 -3.13
N PHE A 369 -5.31 -28.27 -3.00
CA PHE A 369 -5.79 -27.11 -3.76
C PHE A 369 -4.93 -25.86 -3.55
N PHE A 370 -4.51 -25.60 -2.31
CA PHE A 370 -3.63 -24.48 -1.97
C PHE A 370 -2.27 -24.57 -2.68
N LEU A 371 -1.63 -25.75 -2.70
CA LEU A 371 -0.36 -25.95 -3.40
C LEU A 371 -0.50 -25.73 -4.92
N PHE A 372 -1.59 -26.23 -5.52
CA PHE A 372 -1.90 -25.96 -6.93
C PHE A 372 -2.11 -24.46 -7.21
N MET A 373 -2.79 -23.75 -6.31
CA MET A 373 -2.97 -22.30 -6.46
C MET A 373 -1.66 -21.54 -6.39
N LEU A 374 -0.74 -21.91 -5.49
CA LEU A 374 0.56 -21.27 -5.36
C LEU A 374 1.43 -21.42 -6.61
N ILE A 375 1.51 -22.65 -7.17
CA ILE A 375 2.30 -22.87 -8.38
C ILE A 375 1.70 -22.11 -9.57
N ILE A 376 0.37 -22.19 -9.78
CA ILE A 376 -0.30 -21.46 -10.86
C ILE A 376 -0.06 -19.95 -10.71
N LEU A 377 -0.21 -19.41 -9.50
CA LEU A 377 0.01 -18.01 -9.21
C LEU A 377 1.45 -17.58 -9.54
N SER A 378 2.44 -18.39 -9.16
CA SER A 378 3.85 -18.14 -9.48
C SER A 378 4.11 -18.12 -10.98
N LEU A 379 3.57 -19.09 -11.72
CA LEU A 379 3.76 -19.16 -13.16
C LEU A 379 3.09 -17.98 -13.88
N VAL A 380 1.86 -17.64 -13.49
CA VAL A 380 1.11 -16.51 -14.07
C VAL A 380 1.86 -15.18 -13.82
N LEU A 381 2.30 -14.93 -12.59
CA LEU A 381 3.03 -13.70 -12.27
C LEU A 381 4.37 -13.63 -13.03
N ALA A 382 5.11 -14.74 -13.13
CA ALA A 382 6.34 -14.79 -13.90
C ALA A 382 6.12 -14.40 -15.37
N VAL A 383 5.04 -14.92 -16.00
CA VAL A 383 4.67 -14.56 -17.37
C VAL A 383 4.25 -13.08 -17.47
N CYS A 384 3.45 -12.58 -16.52
CA CYS A 384 3.04 -11.17 -16.49
C CYS A 384 4.21 -10.19 -16.38
N PHE A 385 5.28 -10.57 -15.67
CA PHE A 385 6.48 -9.75 -15.55
C PHE A 385 7.47 -9.93 -16.71
N GLY A 386 7.26 -10.91 -17.61
CA GLY A 386 8.05 -11.08 -18.83
C GLY A 386 9.13 -12.18 -18.77
N ALA A 387 9.05 -13.13 -17.83
CA ALA A 387 9.99 -14.26 -17.78
C ALA A 387 9.83 -15.19 -19.00
N HIS A 388 10.92 -15.84 -19.42
CA HIS A 388 10.90 -16.75 -20.56
C HIS A 388 10.16 -18.06 -20.25
N VAL A 389 9.24 -18.45 -21.13
CA VAL A 389 8.49 -19.72 -21.03
C VAL A 389 9.36 -20.84 -21.63
N SER A 390 10.24 -21.40 -20.82
CA SER A 390 11.05 -22.58 -21.17
C SER A 390 10.85 -23.68 -20.12
N PHE A 391 11.21 -24.93 -20.46
CA PHE A 391 11.01 -26.12 -19.62
C PHE A 391 12.28 -26.57 -18.88
N TYR A 392 13.22 -25.66 -18.65
CA TYR A 392 14.44 -25.92 -17.88
C TYR A 392 14.60 -24.88 -16.77
N MET A 393 15.35 -25.23 -15.73
CA MET A 393 15.73 -24.31 -14.65
C MET A 393 17.21 -23.93 -14.82
N THR A 394 17.55 -22.68 -14.52
CA THR A 394 18.93 -22.19 -14.61
C THR A 394 19.61 -22.12 -13.23
N LEU A 395 18.83 -21.91 -12.17
CA LEU A 395 19.33 -21.66 -10.82
C LEU A 395 19.67 -22.92 -10.01
N LEU A 396 19.09 -24.07 -10.34
CA LEU A 396 19.25 -25.30 -9.58
C LEU A 396 19.69 -26.45 -10.49
N SER A 397 20.67 -27.24 -10.05
CA SER A 397 21.18 -28.40 -10.80
C SER A 397 20.23 -29.61 -10.78
N ASN A 398 19.30 -29.66 -9.83
CA ASN A 398 18.35 -30.77 -9.72
C ASN A 398 17.36 -30.74 -10.88
N PRO A 399 16.90 -31.91 -11.35
CA PRO A 399 15.94 -31.97 -12.43
C PRO A 399 14.57 -31.44 -11.97
N LEU A 400 13.84 -30.82 -12.90
CA LEU A 400 12.56 -30.15 -12.62
C LEU A 400 11.50 -31.07 -11.99
N HIS A 401 11.51 -32.36 -12.33
CA HIS A 401 10.58 -33.32 -11.72
C HIS A 401 10.83 -33.54 -10.22
N GLU A 402 12.09 -33.50 -9.76
CA GLU A 402 12.42 -33.61 -8.33
C GLU A 402 11.96 -32.37 -7.56
N VAL A 403 12.10 -31.18 -8.16
CA VAL A 403 11.64 -29.93 -7.54
C VAL A 403 10.12 -29.90 -7.43
N ILE A 404 9.41 -30.30 -8.49
CA ILE A 404 7.94 -30.42 -8.46
C ILE A 404 7.51 -31.46 -7.43
N TYR A 405 8.17 -32.62 -7.38
CA TYR A 405 7.89 -33.65 -6.38
C TYR A 405 8.09 -33.10 -4.96
N HIS A 406 9.21 -32.43 -4.71
CA HIS A 406 9.51 -31.83 -3.41
C HIS A 406 8.42 -30.81 -3.01
N PHE A 407 8.05 -29.90 -3.91
CA PHE A 407 7.04 -28.90 -3.62
C PHE A 407 5.66 -29.50 -3.30
N PHE A 408 5.20 -30.48 -4.08
CA PHE A 408 3.88 -31.09 -3.86
C PHE A 408 3.88 -32.09 -2.72
N VAL A 409 4.80 -33.06 -2.71
CA VAL A 409 4.78 -34.17 -1.75
C VAL A 409 5.31 -33.71 -0.39
N ASN A 410 6.50 -33.12 -0.34
CA ASN A 410 7.06 -32.66 0.93
C ASN A 410 6.30 -31.44 1.44
N GLY A 411 5.88 -30.52 0.55
CA GLY A 411 4.99 -29.42 0.94
C GLY A 411 3.67 -29.91 1.55
N PHE A 412 3.02 -30.90 0.94
CA PHE A 412 1.79 -31.50 1.49
C PHE A 412 2.04 -32.13 2.86
N LEU A 413 3.05 -33.00 2.98
CA LEU A 413 3.36 -33.69 4.24
C LEU A 413 3.75 -32.72 5.35
N GLN A 414 4.47 -31.65 5.02
CA GLN A 414 4.87 -30.60 5.96
C GLN A 414 3.67 -29.84 6.49
N ILE A 415 2.74 -29.43 5.61
CA ILE A 415 1.52 -28.72 6.02
C ILE A 415 0.62 -29.63 6.86
N VAL A 416 0.45 -30.90 6.46
CA VAL A 416 -0.32 -31.91 7.22
C VAL A 416 0.28 -32.13 8.61
N PHE A 417 1.61 -32.14 8.71
CA PHE A 417 2.30 -32.23 9.99
C PHE A 417 2.02 -31.02 10.87
N TYR A 418 2.13 -29.80 10.34
CA TYR A 418 1.82 -28.57 11.08
C TYR A 418 0.37 -28.52 11.56
N ILE A 419 -0.60 -28.88 10.72
CA ILE A 419 -2.02 -28.96 11.10
C ILE A 419 -2.21 -29.95 12.25
N SER A 420 -1.58 -31.12 12.15
CA SER A 420 -1.63 -32.15 13.20
C SER A 420 -1.05 -31.65 14.52
N LEU A 421 0.06 -30.92 14.47
CA LEU A 421 0.73 -30.35 15.64
C LEU A 421 -0.15 -29.28 16.31
N VAL A 422 -0.72 -28.36 15.53
CA VAL A 422 -1.66 -27.35 16.02
C VAL A 422 -2.89 -28.00 16.64
N PHE A 423 -3.42 -29.07 16.03
CA PHE A 423 -4.53 -29.84 16.60
C PHE A 423 -4.16 -30.46 17.95
N ILE A 424 -3.00 -31.13 18.08
CA ILE A 424 -2.54 -31.75 19.33
C ILE A 424 -2.48 -30.71 20.46
N PHE A 425 -1.86 -29.56 20.20
CA PHE A 425 -1.72 -28.51 21.21
C PHE A 425 -3.06 -27.89 21.57
N SER A 426 -3.88 -27.51 20.58
CA SER A 426 -5.19 -26.93 20.83
C SER A 426 -6.15 -27.89 21.55
N TRP A 427 -6.07 -29.19 21.27
CA TRP A 427 -6.89 -30.21 21.95
C TRP A 427 -6.46 -30.40 23.41
N THR A 428 -5.15 -30.34 23.67
CA THR A 428 -4.59 -30.51 25.02
C THR A 428 -4.84 -29.28 25.89
N SER A 429 -4.67 -28.08 25.34
CA SER A 429 -4.86 -26.82 26.07
C SER A 429 -6.32 -26.37 26.16
N LYS A 430 -7.21 -26.91 25.32
CA LYS A 430 -8.61 -26.47 25.14
C LYS A 430 -8.79 -25.01 24.69
N GLU A 431 -7.70 -24.31 24.35
CA GLU A 431 -7.73 -22.93 23.89
C GLU A 431 -7.04 -22.83 22.53
N SER A 432 -7.70 -22.15 21.60
CA SER A 432 -7.20 -21.95 20.24
C SER A 432 -5.97 -21.03 20.17
N ILE A 433 -5.72 -20.18 21.18
CA ILE A 433 -4.59 -19.23 21.22
C ILE A 433 -3.22 -19.96 21.14
N TYR A 434 -3.11 -21.14 21.76
CA TYR A 434 -1.85 -21.89 21.80
C TYR A 434 -1.35 -22.37 20.44
N GLY A 435 -2.23 -22.48 19.42
CA GLY A 435 -1.76 -22.79 18.07
C GLY A 435 -0.94 -21.64 17.45
N VAL A 436 -1.21 -20.39 17.82
CA VAL A 436 -0.43 -19.22 17.37
C VAL A 436 0.93 -19.15 18.06
N VAL A 437 0.94 -19.45 19.36
CA VAL A 437 2.19 -19.56 20.13
C VAL A 437 3.07 -20.66 19.54
N LEU A 438 2.45 -21.79 19.18
CA LEU A 438 3.15 -22.90 18.57
C LEU A 438 3.75 -22.54 17.21
N THR A 439 3.00 -21.91 16.30
CA THR A 439 3.57 -21.48 15.00
C THR A 439 4.72 -20.50 15.18
N SER A 440 4.65 -19.61 16.18
CA SER A 440 5.74 -18.69 16.53
C SER A 440 6.98 -19.44 17.06
N MET A 441 6.78 -20.49 17.88
CA MET A 441 7.88 -21.36 18.32
C MET A 441 8.48 -22.15 17.16
N LEU A 442 7.66 -22.61 16.20
CA LEU A 442 8.16 -23.32 15.02
C LEU A 442 9.07 -22.44 14.16
N MET A 443 8.79 -21.14 14.05
CA MET A 443 9.67 -20.20 13.35
C MET A 443 11.09 -20.15 13.95
N LEU A 444 11.25 -20.35 15.25
CA LEU A 444 12.57 -20.37 15.90
C LEU A 444 13.43 -21.55 15.43
N PHE A 445 12.82 -22.69 15.08
CA PHE A 445 13.56 -23.85 14.57
C PHE A 445 14.08 -23.65 13.14
N MET A 446 13.63 -22.60 12.44
CA MET A 446 14.15 -22.21 11.12
C MET A 446 15.28 -21.19 11.18
N LEU A 447 15.68 -20.75 12.38
CA LEU A 447 16.84 -19.88 12.56
C LEU A 447 18.15 -20.60 12.21
N PRO A 448 19.18 -19.86 11.79
CA PRO A 448 20.45 -20.46 11.42
C PRO A 448 21.03 -21.25 12.60
N SER A 449 21.75 -22.33 12.30
CA SER A 449 22.37 -23.27 13.27
C SER A 449 21.44 -24.13 14.14
N VAL A 450 20.12 -23.88 14.18
CA VAL A 450 19.21 -24.65 15.07
C VAL A 450 18.86 -26.03 14.51
N ASN A 451 18.57 -26.12 13.21
CA ASN A 451 18.20 -27.36 12.53
C ASN A 451 19.22 -27.76 11.45
N SER A 452 20.51 -27.74 11.78
CA SER A 452 21.60 -28.01 10.82
C SER A 452 21.53 -29.36 10.13
N LYS A 453 21.00 -30.37 10.82
CA LYS A 453 20.85 -31.73 10.28
C LYS A 453 19.51 -31.98 9.59
N GLY A 454 18.60 -31.00 9.55
CA GLY A 454 17.26 -31.16 8.96
C GLY A 454 16.40 -32.25 9.65
N ILE A 455 16.69 -32.61 10.90
CA ILE A 455 16.00 -33.68 11.63
C ILE A 455 14.67 -33.18 12.17
N ILE A 456 14.63 -31.91 12.59
CA ILE A 456 13.40 -31.30 13.11
C ILE A 456 12.48 -31.05 11.90
N PRO A 457 11.24 -31.59 11.89
CA PRO A 457 10.32 -31.50 10.76
C PRO A 457 9.68 -30.11 10.66
N VAL A 458 10.51 -29.09 10.44
CA VAL A 458 10.10 -27.69 10.29
C VAL A 458 10.93 -27.07 9.17
N GLY A 459 10.26 -26.46 8.21
CA GLY A 459 10.90 -25.80 7.08
C GLY A 459 11.40 -26.74 5.97
N LEU A 460 11.23 -28.06 6.11
CA LEU A 460 11.87 -29.06 5.23
C LEU A 460 11.32 -29.12 3.80
N ASN A 461 10.24 -28.40 3.51
CA ASN A 461 9.67 -28.23 2.18
C ASN A 461 10.22 -27.00 1.42
N GLY A 462 11.21 -26.29 1.99
CA GLY A 462 11.92 -25.24 1.29
C GLY A 462 12.85 -25.83 0.22
N ILE A 463 12.77 -25.31 -1.00
CA ILE A 463 13.55 -25.80 -2.15
C ILE A 463 15.06 -25.71 -1.91
N VAL A 464 15.53 -24.81 -1.04
CA VAL A 464 16.93 -24.69 -0.63
C VAL A 464 17.50 -26.00 -0.09
N TYR A 465 16.69 -26.86 0.55
CA TYR A 465 17.16 -28.15 1.05
C TYR A 465 17.53 -29.14 -0.06
N LEU A 466 17.05 -28.96 -1.29
CA LEU A 466 17.41 -29.82 -2.42
C LEU A 466 18.87 -29.66 -2.85
N ALA A 467 19.54 -28.60 -2.40
CA ALA A 467 20.95 -28.40 -2.69
C ALA A 467 21.85 -29.34 -1.87
N ASP A 468 21.40 -29.76 -0.68
CA ASP A 468 22.21 -30.53 0.27
C ASP A 468 21.61 -31.93 0.54
N TYR A 469 20.30 -32.13 0.31
CA TYR A 469 19.58 -33.38 0.58
C TYR A 469 18.73 -33.83 -0.61
N SER A 470 18.53 -35.14 -0.73
CA SER A 470 17.59 -35.68 -1.72
C SER A 470 16.13 -35.42 -1.30
N PRO A 471 15.21 -35.18 -2.24
CA PRO A 471 13.80 -34.97 -1.92
C PRO A 471 13.19 -36.15 -1.16
N TYR A 472 13.63 -37.37 -1.47
CA TYR A 472 13.14 -38.61 -0.87
C TYR A 472 13.57 -38.79 0.59
N TYR A 473 14.77 -38.32 0.95
CA TYR A 473 15.22 -38.32 2.35
C TYR A 473 14.32 -37.45 3.23
N LEU A 474 13.95 -36.27 2.73
CA LEU A 474 13.04 -35.35 3.41
C LEU A 474 11.62 -35.93 3.49
N THR A 475 11.16 -36.62 2.43
CA THR A 475 9.89 -37.37 2.46
C THR A 475 9.88 -38.41 3.58
N PHE A 476 10.97 -39.17 3.73
CA PHE A 476 11.06 -40.19 4.78
C PHE A 476 10.89 -39.57 6.18
N ILE A 477 11.61 -38.48 6.49
CA ILE A 477 11.49 -37.77 7.78
C ILE A 477 10.05 -37.30 8.00
N LEU A 478 9.45 -36.66 7.00
CA LEU A 478 8.09 -36.13 7.12
C LEU A 478 7.03 -37.21 7.27
N VAL A 479 7.17 -38.35 6.57
CA VAL A 479 6.28 -39.50 6.74
C VAL A 479 6.39 -40.06 8.14
N THR A 480 7.61 -40.29 8.65
CA THR A 480 7.82 -40.80 10.02
C THR A 480 7.19 -39.87 11.05
N MET A 481 7.39 -38.55 10.92
CA MET A 481 6.87 -37.57 11.88
C MET A 481 5.33 -37.44 11.81
N ASN A 482 4.73 -37.57 10.63
CA ASN A 482 3.28 -37.64 10.48
C ASN A 482 2.68 -38.93 11.08
N ILE A 483 3.38 -40.05 10.99
CA ILE A 483 2.96 -41.30 11.64
C ILE A 483 2.99 -41.14 13.17
N VAL A 484 4.05 -40.53 13.70
CA VAL A 484 4.17 -40.23 15.15
C VAL A 484 3.04 -39.29 15.60
N SER A 485 2.79 -38.20 14.88
CA SER A 485 1.71 -37.26 15.22
C SER A 485 0.34 -37.93 15.20
N TYR A 486 0.09 -38.82 14.23
CA TYR A 486 -1.13 -39.61 14.16
C TYR A 486 -1.31 -40.53 15.37
N PHE A 487 -0.26 -41.22 15.84
CA PHE A 487 -0.34 -42.05 17.04
C PHE A 487 -0.65 -41.23 18.30
N ILE A 488 -0.05 -40.04 18.43
CA ILE A 488 -0.33 -39.11 19.55
C ILE A 488 -1.80 -38.68 19.51
N ILE A 489 -2.32 -38.26 18.34
CA ILE A 489 -3.73 -37.88 18.19
C ILE A 489 -4.65 -39.04 18.56
N ARG A 490 -4.36 -40.26 18.09
CA ARG A 490 -5.17 -41.45 18.40
C ARG A 490 -5.16 -41.75 19.90
N TYR A 491 -4.03 -41.56 20.58
CA TYR A 491 -3.92 -41.72 22.02
C TYR A 491 -4.78 -40.68 22.77
N LEU A 492 -4.66 -39.40 22.41
CA LEU A 492 -5.43 -38.31 23.02
C LEU A 492 -6.94 -38.51 22.86
N LEU A 493 -7.40 -38.90 21.66
CA LEU A 493 -8.81 -39.16 21.40
C LEU A 493 -9.34 -40.39 22.16
N LYS A 494 -8.50 -41.41 22.42
CA LYS A 494 -8.89 -42.57 23.25
C LYS A 494 -8.99 -42.20 24.72
N GLN A 495 -8.06 -41.39 25.23
CA GLN A 495 -8.07 -40.94 26.62
C GLN A 495 -9.32 -40.11 26.93
N SER A 496 -9.74 -39.24 26.01
CA SER A 496 -10.96 -38.44 26.18
C SER A 496 -12.28 -39.23 26.17
N LEU A 497 -12.27 -40.51 25.74
CA LEU A 497 -13.44 -41.40 25.77
C LEU A 497 -13.55 -42.25 27.04
N LYS A 498 -12.51 -42.26 27.89
CA LYS A 498 -12.48 -43.03 29.15
C LYS A 498 -12.97 -42.23 30.37
N ILE A 499 -13.46 -41.01 30.14
CA ILE A 499 -14.23 -40.19 31.09
C ILE A 499 -15.70 -40.46 30.79
#